data_AF-A0AAU1C1W4-F1
#
_entry.id   AF-A0AAU1C1W4-F1
#
_cell.length_a   1.000
_cell.length_b   1.000
_cell.length_c   1.000
_cell.angle_alpha   90.00
_cell.angle_beta   90.00
_cell.angle_gamma   90.00
#
_symmetry.space_group_name_H-M   'P 1'
#
loop_
_entity.id
_entity.type
_entity.pdbx_description
1 polymer ?
#
loop_
_entity_poly.entity_id
_entity_poly.type
_entity_poly.pdbx_seq_one_letter_code
_entity_poly.pdbx_strand_id
1 'polypeptide(L)'
;MASDWATKGAHLHFGADEVRVFANESGGLGAKPLRMSSGWASDKSVQKVLNTLNSSRELRQDLVEKASAAMAEMNKHNWGNEKNRAAEMSRLINTLEKMG
;
A
#
# COMPACT_ATOMS: atom_id res chain seq x y z
N MET A 1 -6.03 6.94 -9.21
CA MET A 1 -5.64 5.99 -8.14
C MET A 1 -4.72 4.89 -8.68
N ALA A 2 -5.12 4.14 -9.71
CA ALA A 2 -4.29 3.05 -10.27
C ALA A 2 -2.90 3.47 -10.76
N SER A 3 -2.77 4.58 -11.51
CA SER A 3 -1.47 5.07 -12.01
C SER A 3 -0.49 5.45 -10.87
N ASP A 4 -1.00 6.05 -9.79
CA ASP A 4 -0.17 6.45 -8.64
C ASP A 4 0.29 5.22 -7.83
N TRP A 5 -0.57 4.21 -7.67
CA TRP A 5 -0.19 2.95 -7.03
C TRP A 5 0.67 2.08 -7.94
N ALA A 6 0.55 2.22 -9.26
CA ALA A 6 1.41 1.53 -10.21
C ALA A 6 2.85 2.06 -10.16
N THR A 7 3.04 3.34 -9.86
CA THR A 7 4.36 3.98 -9.73
C THR A 7 4.94 3.85 -8.32
N LYS A 8 4.16 4.19 -7.28
CA LYS A 8 4.63 4.27 -5.88
C LYS A 8 4.37 3.00 -5.06
N GLY A 9 3.43 2.15 -5.48
CA GLY A 9 2.87 1.07 -4.65
C GLY A 9 1.68 1.56 -3.82
N ALA A 10 1.03 0.62 -3.12
CA ALA A 10 -0.09 0.94 -2.23
C ALA A 10 0.37 1.85 -1.10
N HIS A 11 -0.38 2.91 -0.83
CA HIS A 11 -0.04 3.87 0.21
C HIS A 11 -1.28 4.45 0.89
N LEU A 12 -1.09 4.91 2.11
CA LEU A 12 -2.11 5.54 2.94
C LEU A 12 -1.66 6.93 3.35
N HIS A 13 -2.61 7.86 3.40
CA HIS A 13 -2.39 9.19 3.94
C HIS A 13 -2.64 9.19 5.44
N PHE A 14 -1.74 9.81 6.19
CA PHE A 14 -1.90 10.08 7.62
C PHE A 14 -1.55 11.54 7.90
N GLY A 15 -2.58 12.39 8.00
CA GLY A 15 -2.37 13.83 8.05
C GLY A 15 -1.73 14.34 6.76
N ALA A 16 -0.58 15.02 6.86
CA ALA A 16 0.19 15.50 5.71
C ALA A 16 1.17 14.45 5.14
N ASP A 17 1.31 13.29 5.81
CA ASP A 17 2.26 12.25 5.45
C ASP A 17 1.63 11.20 4.53
N GLU A 18 2.45 10.61 3.66
CA GLU A 18 2.08 9.48 2.81
C GLU A 18 3.01 8.30 3.10
N VAL A 19 2.44 7.13 3.36
CA VAL A 19 3.16 5.93 3.78
C VAL A 19 2.83 4.79 2.84
N ARG A 20 3.84 4.24 2.18
CA ARG A 20 3.71 3.04 1.36
C ARG A 20 3.59 1.82 2.25
N VAL A 21 2.66 0.92 1.94
CA VAL A 21 2.43 -0.36 2.62
C VAL A 21 2.66 -1.50 1.64
N PHE A 22 3.28 -2.59 2.12
CA PHE A 22 3.59 -3.77 1.32
C PHE A 22 3.62 -5.02 2.19
N ALA A 23 3.49 -6.20 1.59
CA ALA A 23 3.77 -7.46 2.28
C ALA A 23 5.28 -7.61 2.51
N ASN A 24 5.70 -7.83 3.75
CA ASN A 24 7.09 -8.06 4.11
C ASN A 24 7.48 -9.55 3.91
N GLU A 25 8.78 -9.84 3.98
CA GLU A 25 9.31 -11.19 3.74
C GLU A 25 8.90 -12.21 4.82
N SER A 26 8.51 -11.73 6.01
CA SER A 26 8.02 -12.55 7.12
C SER A 26 6.53 -12.89 7.01
N GLY A 27 5.85 -12.49 5.92
CA GLY A 27 4.42 -12.72 5.71
C GLY A 27 3.49 -11.74 6.42
N GLY A 28 4.03 -10.69 7.07
CA GLY A 28 3.28 -9.60 7.68
C GLY A 28 3.30 -8.32 6.85
N LEU A 29 2.87 -7.20 7.45
CA LEU A 29 2.93 -5.89 6.80
C LEU A 29 4.27 -5.20 7.03
N GLY A 30 4.80 -4.58 5.98
CA GLY A 30 5.87 -3.60 6.03
C GLY A 30 5.36 -2.24 5.56
N ALA A 31 5.99 -1.17 6.06
CA ALA A 31 5.68 0.18 5.63
C ALA A 31 6.96 1.01 5.44
N LYS A 32 6.93 1.96 4.50
CA LYS A 32 8.04 2.89 4.22
C LYS A 32 7.49 4.30 4.01
N PRO A 33 8.21 5.33 4.46
CA PRO A 33 7.81 6.70 4.20
C PRO A 33 7.90 7.00 2.70
N LEU A 34 6.94 7.76 2.18
CA LEU A 34 7.02 8.36 0.86
C LEU A 34 7.44 9.82 0.99
N ARG A 35 8.16 10.31 -0.02
CA ARG A 35 8.60 11.71 -0.08
C ARG A 35 7.48 12.54 -0.70
N MET A 36 6.96 13.46 0.10
CA MET A 36 6.02 14.50 -0.29
C MET A 36 6.76 15.81 -0.58
N SER A 37 6.04 16.82 -1.09
CA SER A 37 6.58 18.17 -1.26
C SER A 37 7.04 18.80 0.06
N SER A 38 6.40 18.43 1.17
CA SER A 38 6.72 18.85 2.54
C SER A 38 7.89 18.09 3.17
N GLY A 39 8.39 17.02 2.55
CA GLY A 39 9.46 16.18 3.08
C GLY A 39 9.10 14.71 3.16
N TRP A 40 9.88 13.95 3.93
CA TRP A 40 9.60 12.53 4.20
C TRP A 40 8.55 12.39 5.28
N ALA A 41 7.66 11.41 5.12
CA ALA A 41 6.78 10.99 6.21
C ALA A 41 7.61 10.59 7.44
N SER A 42 7.13 10.97 8.63
CA SER A 42 7.85 10.65 9.87
C SER A 42 7.75 9.16 10.24
N ASP A 43 8.74 8.63 10.97
CA ASP A 43 8.71 7.26 11.49
C ASP A 43 7.47 7.02 12.37
N LYS A 44 7.00 8.06 13.07
CA LYS A 44 5.76 8.02 13.86
C LYS A 44 4.54 7.75 12.98
N SER A 45 4.45 8.39 11.82
CA SER A 45 3.36 8.15 10.87
C SER A 45 3.43 6.76 10.27
N VAL A 46 4.63 6.27 9.94
CA VAL A 46 4.84 4.89 9.48
C VAL A 46 4.33 3.88 10.51
N GLN A 47 4.74 4.04 11.78
CA GLN A 47 4.31 3.15 12.86
C GLN A 47 2.81 3.26 13.11
N LYS A 48 2.24 4.46 13.02
CA LYS A 48 0.80 4.66 13.21
C LYS A 48 -0.01 3.94 12.14
N VAL A 49 0.40 4.04 10.87
CA VAL A 49 -0.23 3.30 9.76
C VAL A 49 -0.18 1.80 10.01
N LEU A 50 0.97 1.25 10.39
CA LEU A 50 1.09 -0.17 10.73
C LEU A 50 0.18 -0.57 11.90
N ASN A 51 0.18 0.20 12.99
CA ASN A 51 -0.67 -0.08 14.15
C ASN A 51 -2.16 -0.06 13.79
N THR A 52 -2.57 0.95 13.01
CA THR A 52 -3.95 1.10 12.56
C THR A 52 -4.39 -0.07 11.67
N LEU A 53 -3.53 -0.52 10.74
CA LEU A 53 -3.83 -1.69 9.90
C LEU A 53 -3.86 -2.99 10.70
N ASN A 54 -3.07 -3.12 11.76
CA ASN A 54 -3.14 -4.28 12.66
C ASN A 54 -4.44 -4.27 13.50
N SER A 55 -4.93 -3.10 13.92
CA SER A 55 -6.09 -3.00 14.81
C SER A 55 -7.45 -2.87 14.11
N SER A 56 -7.50 -2.49 12.84
CA SER A 56 -8.76 -2.23 12.13
C SER A 56 -8.97 -3.17 10.95
N ARG A 57 -9.93 -4.09 11.09
CA ARG A 57 -10.39 -4.98 10.01
C ARG A 57 -11.00 -4.20 8.85
N GLU A 58 -11.82 -3.19 9.15
CA GLU A 58 -12.48 -2.36 8.14
C GLU A 58 -11.46 -1.68 7.23
N LEU A 59 -10.38 -1.12 7.81
CA LEU A 59 -9.32 -0.50 7.01
C LEU A 59 -8.50 -1.53 6.22
N ARG A 60 -8.33 -2.75 6.72
CA ARG A 60 -7.72 -3.83 5.92
C ARG A 60 -8.60 -4.19 4.73
N GLN A 61 -9.92 -4.28 4.91
CA GLN A 61 -10.86 -4.59 3.83
C GLN A 61 -10.89 -3.49 2.78
N ASP A 62 -10.98 -2.22 3.20
CA ASP A 62 -10.88 -1.07 2.29
C ASP A 62 -9.56 -1.07 1.51
N LEU A 63 -8.45 -1.40 2.17
CA LEU A 63 -7.15 -1.51 1.52
C LEU A 63 -7.11 -2.69 0.52
N VAL A 64 -7.73 -3.83 0.83
CA VAL A 64 -7.88 -4.97 -0.09
C VAL A 64 -8.68 -4.60 -1.33
N GLU A 65 -9.81 -3.91 -1.17
CA GLU A 65 -10.65 -3.47 -2.29
C GLU A 65 -9.87 -2.52 -3.22
N LYS A 66 -9.20 -1.52 -2.65
CA LYS A 66 -8.40 -0.55 -3.41
C LYS A 66 -7.20 -1.21 -4.09
N ALA A 67 -6.51 -2.12 -3.40
CA ALA A 67 -5.38 -2.87 -3.97
C ALA A 67 -5.85 -3.78 -5.11
N SER A 68 -7.02 -4.41 -4.99
CA SER A 68 -7.60 -5.26 -6.02
C SER A 68 -7.97 -4.46 -7.27
N ALA A 69 -8.62 -3.31 -7.09
CA ALA A 69 -8.93 -2.40 -8.19
C ALA A 69 -7.66 -1.89 -8.88
N ALA A 70 -6.66 -1.47 -8.11
CA ALA A 70 -5.38 -1.02 -8.66
C ALA A 70 -4.63 -2.15 -9.39
N MET A 71 -4.65 -3.38 -8.86
CA MET A 71 -4.06 -4.56 -9.50
C MET A 71 -4.74 -4.88 -10.83
N ALA A 72 -6.07 -4.83 -10.90
CA ALA A 72 -6.81 -5.06 -12.14
C ALA A 72 -6.43 -4.02 -13.22
N GLU A 73 -6.36 -2.76 -12.84
CA GLU A 73 -5.92 -1.67 -13.73
C GLU A 73 -4.46 -1.81 -14.17
N MET A 74 -3.56 -2.25 -13.29
CA MET A 74 -2.15 -2.53 -13.62
C MET A 74 -1.99 -3.73 -14.57
N ASN A 75 -2.87 -4.73 -14.49
CA ASN A 75 -2.86 -5.87 -15.41
C ASN A 75 -3.46 -5.52 -16.77
N LYS A 76 -4.43 -4.61 -16.81
CA LYS A 76 -5.11 -4.18 -18.04
C LYS A 76 -4.35 -3.10 -18.80
N HIS A 77 -3.64 -2.22 -18.09
CA HIS A 77 -2.97 -1.05 -18.67
C HIS A 77 -1.47 -1.07 -18.36
N ASN A 78 -0.64 -0.93 -19.41
CA ASN A 78 0.78 -0.65 -19.22
C ASN A 78 0.97 0.86 -19.03
N TRP A 79 1.03 1.31 -17.78
CA TRP A 79 1.18 2.73 -17.39
C TRP A 79 2.57 3.33 -17.69
N GLY A 80 3.34 2.75 -18.60
CA GLY A 80 4.70 3.18 -18.92
C GLY A 80 5.73 2.90 -17.82
N ASN A 81 5.38 2.07 -16.83
CA ASN A 81 6.29 1.66 -15.78
C ASN A 81 7.20 0.54 -16.27
N GLU A 82 8.50 0.64 -16.01
CA GLU A 82 9.46 -0.44 -16.31
C GLU A 82 9.10 -1.76 -15.62
N LYS A 83 8.40 -1.70 -14.48
CA LYS A 83 7.98 -2.87 -13.70
C LYS A 83 6.52 -2.75 -13.31
N ASN A 84 5.73 -3.76 -13.68
CA ASN A 84 4.35 -3.90 -13.25
C ASN A 84 4.30 -4.31 -11.76
N ARG A 85 3.60 -3.52 -10.93
CA ARG A 85 3.44 -3.78 -9.48
C ARG A 85 2.24 -4.67 -9.14
N ALA A 86 1.52 -5.22 -10.11
CA ALA A 86 0.39 -6.11 -9.85
C ALA A 86 0.78 -7.30 -8.94
N ALA A 87 1.97 -7.87 -9.11
CA ALA A 87 2.47 -8.95 -8.25
C ALA A 87 2.80 -8.49 -6.82
N GLU A 88 3.10 -7.20 -6.61
CA GLU A 88 3.23 -6.59 -5.29
C GLU A 88 1.86 -6.42 -4.64
N MET A 89 0.86 -5.95 -5.41
CA MET A 89 -0.52 -5.81 -4.93
C MET A 89 -1.13 -7.15 -4.52
N SER A 90 -0.94 -8.19 -5.35
CA SER A 90 -1.40 -9.55 -5.04
C SER A 90 -0.82 -10.07 -3.71
N ARG A 91 0.47 -9.85 -3.47
CA ARG A 91 1.10 -10.22 -2.19
C ARG A 91 0.53 -9.44 -1.01
N LEU A 92 0.33 -8.13 -1.17
CA LEU A 92 -0.28 -7.30 -0.14
C LEU A 92 -1.72 -7.76 0.19
N ILE A 93 -2.55 -8.01 -0.81
CA ILE A 93 -3.93 -8.51 -0.65
C ILE A 93 -3.91 -9.81 0.16
N ASN A 94 -3.11 -10.80 -0.26
CA ASN A 94 -3.00 -12.08 0.43
C ASN A 94 -2.56 -11.93 1.90
N THR A 95 -1.67 -10.99 2.21
CA THR A 95 -1.26 -10.72 3.59
C THR A 95 -2.40 -10.10 4.40
N LEU A 96 -3.10 -9.10 3.84
CA LEU A 96 -4.20 -8.43 4.53
C LEU A 96 -5.36 -9.38 4.81
N GLU A 97 -5.71 -10.26 3.87
CA GLU A 97 -6.76 -11.26 4.05
C GLU A 97 -6.42 -12.29 5.14
N LYS A 98 -5.14 -12.69 5.26
CA LYS A 98 -4.68 -13.59 6.32
C LYS A 98 -4.75 -12.97 7.72
N MET A 99 -4.73 -11.64 7.82
CA MET A 99 -4.81 -10.93 9.10
C MET A 99 -6.25 -10.84 9.65
N GLY A 100 -7.26 -11.20 8.86
CA GLY A 100 -8.69 -11.19 9.24
C GLY A 100 -9.26 -9.81 9.47
#